data_AF-A0A8T1EPF0-F1
#
_entry.id   AF-A0A8T1EPF0-F1
#
_cell.length_a   1.000
_cell.length_b   1.000
_cell.length_c   1.000
_cell.angle_alpha   90.00
_cell.angle_beta   90.00
_cell.angle_gamma   90.00
#
_symmetry.space_group_name_H-M   'P 1'
#
loop_
_entity.id
_entity.type
_entity.pdbx_description
1 polymer ?
#
loop_
_entity_poly.entity_id
_entity_poly.type
_entity_poly.pdbx_seq_one_letter_code
_entity_poly.pdbx_strand_id
1 'polypeptide(L)'
;MRAFIETAAQALLEESSSDEAKTSVAFEAVIDVHSWLQSLEVGDAPAGLALDRVFFSMPLLTLTQCANYLNFLETAGVSHESVVKNSATALGHSQGVVSAVIFSTAKTAQEFVEIGVSVLRYMFWQGLRAQETYQLLLT
;
A
#
# COMPACT_ATOMS: atom_id res chain seq x y z
N MET A 1 -14.29 4.94 0.78
CA MET A 1 -13.03 4.46 0.15
C MET A 1 -12.13 5.57 -0.44
N ARG A 2 -12.66 6.52 -1.24
CA ARG A 2 -11.85 7.52 -1.98
C ARG A 2 -10.84 8.32 -1.13
N ALA A 3 -11.26 8.84 0.01
CA ALA A 3 -10.41 9.64 0.90
C ALA A 3 -9.16 8.86 1.40
N PHE A 4 -9.29 7.55 1.61
CA PHE A 4 -8.16 6.69 1.95
C PHE A 4 -7.16 6.61 0.80
N ILE A 5 -7.62 6.38 -0.44
CA ILE A 5 -6.74 6.29 -1.61
C ILE A 5 -5.96 7.60 -1.79
N GLU A 6 -6.61 8.75 -1.62
CA GLU A 6 -5.96 10.06 -1.74
C GLU A 6 -4.88 10.27 -0.67
N THR A 7 -5.18 9.95 0.59
CA THR A 7 -4.22 10.09 1.70
C THR A 7 -3.06 9.10 1.55
N ALA A 8 -3.35 7.86 1.16
CA ALA A 8 -2.35 6.83 0.88
C ALA A 8 -1.45 7.20 -0.31
N ALA A 9 -2.03 7.71 -1.39
CA ALA A 9 -1.30 8.17 -2.56
C ALA A 9 -0.35 9.31 -2.21
N GLN A 10 -0.83 10.30 -1.44
CA GLN A 10 -0.02 11.42 -0.97
C GLN A 10 1.14 10.94 -0.08
N ALA A 11 0.88 9.99 0.83
CA ALA A 11 1.92 9.41 1.67
C ALA A 11 3.00 8.69 0.85
N LEU A 12 2.62 7.87 -0.13
CA LEU A 12 3.59 7.19 -0.99
C LEU A 12 4.39 8.17 -1.86
N LEU A 13 3.74 9.21 -2.37
CA LEU A 13 4.39 10.28 -3.12
C LEU A 13 5.44 10.98 -2.27
N GLU A 14 5.13 11.30 -1.02
CA GLU A 14 6.07 11.91 -0.07
C GLU A 14 7.28 11.03 0.19
N GLU A 15 7.08 9.76 0.58
CA GLU A 15 8.18 8.85 0.90
C GLU A 15 9.08 8.60 -0.31
N SER A 16 8.48 8.33 -1.47
CA SER A 16 9.22 8.07 -2.71
C SER A 16 9.87 9.31 -3.33
N SER A 17 9.42 10.51 -2.95
CA SER A 17 10.05 11.77 -3.36
C SER A 17 11.21 12.21 -2.47
N SER A 18 11.41 11.54 -1.32
CA SER A 18 12.48 11.89 -0.38
C SER A 18 13.86 11.76 -1.02
N ASP A 19 14.82 12.59 -0.58
CA ASP A 19 16.21 12.51 -1.03
C ASP A 19 16.82 11.15 -0.66
N GLU A 20 16.49 10.64 0.54
CA GLU A 20 16.95 9.31 0.99
C GLU A 20 16.50 8.19 0.04
N ALA A 21 15.24 8.20 -0.42
CA ALA A 21 14.77 7.22 -1.39
C ALA A 21 15.55 7.30 -2.70
N LYS A 22 15.77 8.51 -3.22
CA LYS A 22 16.47 8.76 -4.48
C LYS A 22 17.95 8.40 -4.47
N THR A 23 18.58 8.34 -3.28
CA THR A 23 19.99 7.90 -3.15
C THR A 23 20.15 6.38 -3.25
N SER A 24 19.06 5.62 -3.16
CA SER A 24 19.07 4.18 -3.33
C SER A 24 19.49 3.77 -4.74
N VAL A 25 20.36 2.76 -4.82
CA VAL A 25 20.71 2.11 -6.11
C VAL A 25 19.54 1.36 -6.74
N ALA A 26 18.52 1.01 -5.96
CA ALA A 26 17.34 0.30 -6.42
C ALA A 26 16.19 1.22 -6.85
N PHE A 27 16.27 2.51 -6.55
CA PHE A 27 15.21 3.45 -6.84
C PHE A 27 15.13 3.75 -8.34
N GLU A 28 13.95 3.53 -8.93
CA GLU A 28 13.74 3.75 -10.36
C GLU A 28 12.83 4.98 -10.62
N ALA A 29 11.78 5.19 -9.81
CA ALA A 29 10.90 6.33 -9.95
C ALA A 29 10.07 6.61 -8.69
N VAL A 30 9.52 7.82 -8.64
CA VAL A 30 8.53 8.27 -7.65
C VAL A 30 7.19 7.56 -7.86
N ILE A 31 6.46 7.30 -6.78
CA ILE A 31 5.14 6.65 -6.78
C ILE A 31 4.05 7.73 -6.75
N ASP A 32 3.60 8.18 -7.92
CA ASP A 32 2.53 9.17 -8.07
C ASP A 32 1.20 8.52 -8.49
N VAL A 33 0.59 7.81 -7.53
CA VAL A 33 -0.70 7.12 -7.75
C VAL A 33 -1.80 8.09 -8.18
N HIS A 34 -1.76 9.34 -7.71
CA HIS A 34 -2.79 10.32 -8.04
C HIS A 34 -2.75 10.67 -9.54
N SER A 35 -1.57 10.98 -10.06
CA SER A 35 -1.37 11.22 -11.48
C SER A 35 -1.71 9.99 -12.33
N TRP A 36 -1.31 8.78 -11.88
CA TRP A 36 -1.60 7.54 -12.60
C TRP A 36 -3.09 7.26 -12.71
N LEU A 37 -3.86 7.40 -11.62
CA LEU A 37 -5.31 7.18 -11.64
C LEU A 37 -6.09 8.20 -12.47
N GLN A 38 -5.51 9.36 -12.78
CA GLN A 38 -6.13 10.40 -13.61
C GLN A 38 -5.76 10.30 -15.09
N SER A 39 -4.56 9.81 -15.38
CA SER A 39 -3.98 9.86 -16.73
C SER A 39 -3.96 8.51 -17.45
N LEU A 40 -4.08 7.39 -16.72
CA LEU A 40 -4.07 6.05 -17.30
C LEU A 40 -5.49 5.52 -17.49
N GLU A 41 -5.68 4.76 -18.57
CA GLU A 41 -6.89 3.98 -18.78
C GLU A 41 -6.89 2.72 -17.90
N VAL A 42 -8.08 2.17 -17.66
CA VAL A 42 -8.21 0.94 -16.86
C VAL A 42 -7.48 -0.21 -17.56
N GLY A 43 -6.48 -0.77 -16.87
CA GLY A 43 -5.65 -1.87 -17.37
C GLY A 43 -4.25 -1.43 -17.83
N ASP A 44 -4.02 -0.13 -17.96
CA ASP A 44 -2.71 0.41 -18.27
C ASP A 44 -1.80 0.49 -17.04
N ALA A 45 -0.49 0.42 -17.29
CA ALA A 45 0.55 0.68 -16.30
C ALA A 45 1.37 1.91 -16.70
N PRO A 46 1.98 2.64 -15.75
CA PRO A 46 2.86 3.75 -16.09
C PRO A 46 4.00 3.28 -17.00
N ALA A 47 4.20 3.97 -18.11
CA ALA A 47 5.17 3.58 -19.12
C ALA A 47 6.59 3.53 -18.56
N GLY A 48 7.32 2.46 -18.87
CA GLY A 48 8.72 2.30 -18.48
C GLY A 48 8.97 1.91 -17.02
N LEU A 49 7.91 1.72 -16.21
CA LEU A 49 8.05 1.24 -14.83
C LEU A 49 7.86 -0.27 -14.75
N ALA A 50 8.81 -0.94 -14.09
CA ALA A 50 8.69 -2.34 -13.71
C ALA A 50 7.89 -2.42 -12.40
N LEU A 51 6.56 -2.44 -12.47
CA LEU A 51 5.70 -2.44 -11.27
C LEU A 51 5.85 -3.69 -10.38
N ASP A 52 6.55 -4.72 -10.85
CA ASP A 52 6.92 -5.90 -10.07
C ASP A 52 8.10 -5.65 -9.10
N ARG A 53 8.86 -4.55 -9.26
CA ARG A 53 9.89 -4.16 -8.26
C ARG A 53 9.27 -4.04 -6.89
N VAL A 54 9.98 -4.55 -5.89
CA VAL A 54 9.42 -4.75 -4.54
C VAL A 54 8.94 -3.43 -3.92
N PHE A 55 9.64 -2.31 -4.18
CA PHE A 55 9.26 -0.99 -3.67
C PHE A 55 8.03 -0.37 -4.34
N PHE A 56 7.65 -0.83 -5.54
CA PHE A 56 6.34 -0.51 -6.14
C PHE A 56 5.28 -1.51 -5.67
N SER A 57 5.55 -2.80 -5.84
CA SER A 57 4.53 -3.85 -5.65
C SER A 57 4.07 -3.97 -4.20
N MET A 58 4.98 -3.92 -3.22
CA MET A 58 4.61 -4.06 -1.80
C MET A 58 3.61 -2.99 -1.34
N PRO A 59 3.89 -1.68 -1.45
CA PRO A 59 2.92 -0.68 -1.03
C PRO A 59 1.64 -0.72 -1.88
N LEU A 60 1.73 -0.89 -3.21
CA LEU A 60 0.54 -0.84 -4.08
C LEU A 60 -0.42 -2.03 -3.86
N LEU A 61 0.10 -3.23 -3.59
CA LEU A 61 -0.72 -4.38 -3.20
C LEU A 61 -1.41 -4.16 -1.86
N THR A 62 -0.69 -3.60 -0.88
CA THR A 62 -1.26 -3.28 0.44
C THR A 62 -2.36 -2.22 0.32
N LEU A 63 -2.14 -1.18 -0.49
CA LEU A 63 -3.12 -0.13 -0.78
C LEU A 63 -4.38 -0.74 -1.37
N THR A 64 -4.22 -1.62 -2.36
CA THR A 64 -5.35 -2.29 -3.03
C THR A 64 -6.17 -3.14 -2.06
N GLN A 65 -5.51 -3.92 -1.20
CA GLN A 65 -6.20 -4.74 -0.18
C GLN A 65 -6.99 -3.87 0.81
N CYS A 66 -6.39 -2.80 1.32
CA CYS A 66 -7.05 -1.86 2.23
C CYS A 66 -8.22 -1.12 1.55
N ALA A 67 -8.02 -0.65 0.32
CA ALA A 67 -9.07 0.03 -0.45
C ALA A 67 -10.26 -0.89 -0.71
N ASN A 68 -10.02 -2.15 -1.09
CA ASN A 68 -11.07 -3.15 -1.30
C ASN A 68 -11.85 -3.43 0.00
N TYR A 69 -11.17 -3.52 1.13
CA TYR A 69 -11.84 -3.70 2.42
C TYR A 69 -12.72 -2.51 2.79
N LEU A 70 -12.23 -1.28 2.63
CA LEU A 70 -13.02 -0.08 2.88
C LEU A 70 -14.21 0.05 1.92
N ASN A 71 -14.03 -0.33 0.65
CA ASN A 71 -15.12 -0.40 -0.31
C ASN A 71 -16.17 -1.46 0.07
N PHE A 72 -15.74 -2.60 0.61
CA PHE A 72 -16.63 -3.61 1.16
C PHE A 72 -17.48 -3.06 2.31
N LEU A 73 -16.87 -2.37 3.29
CA LEU A 73 -17.61 -1.75 4.40
C LEU A 73 -18.70 -0.81 3.89
N GLU A 74 -18.33 0.05 2.94
CA GLU A 74 -19.22 1.04 2.31
C GLU A 74 -20.37 0.37 1.54
N THR A 75 -20.05 -0.61 0.69
CA THR A 75 -21.02 -1.30 -0.17
C THR A 75 -21.98 -2.20 0.61
N ALA A 76 -21.47 -2.88 1.63
CA ALA A 76 -22.27 -3.77 2.47
C ALA A 76 -23.04 -3.04 3.59
N GLY A 77 -22.75 -1.75 3.83
CA GLY A 77 -23.38 -0.97 4.89
C GLY A 77 -23.01 -1.47 6.30
N VAL A 78 -21.78 -1.96 6.48
CA VAL A 78 -21.30 -2.49 7.76
C VAL A 78 -20.13 -1.68 8.30
N SER A 79 -19.97 -1.67 9.61
CA SER A 79 -18.84 -1.01 10.27
C SER A 79 -17.66 -1.98 10.47
N HIS A 80 -16.44 -1.44 10.58
CA HIS A 80 -15.24 -2.23 10.85
C HIS A 80 -15.37 -3.01 12.17
N GLU A 81 -15.86 -2.35 13.21
CA GLU A 81 -16.14 -2.89 14.55
C GLU A 81 -17.02 -4.13 14.46
N SER A 82 -18.10 -4.06 13.67
CA SER A 82 -19.04 -5.17 13.50
C SER A 82 -18.37 -6.34 12.78
N VAL A 83 -17.60 -6.07 11.72
CA VAL A 83 -16.91 -7.11 10.96
C VAL A 83 -15.87 -7.81 11.82
N VAL A 84 -15.02 -7.06 12.54
CA VAL A 84 -14.02 -7.61 13.45
C VAL A 84 -14.68 -8.43 14.55
N LYS A 85 -15.75 -7.92 15.19
CA LYS A 85 -16.47 -8.64 16.26
C LYS A 85 -17.04 -9.98 15.78
N ASN A 86 -17.45 -10.07 14.53
CA ASN A 86 -17.99 -11.29 13.92
C ASN A 86 -16.92 -12.15 13.23
N SER A 87 -15.64 -11.79 13.31
CA SER A 87 -14.53 -12.54 12.72
C SER A 87 -13.79 -13.32 13.79
N ALA A 88 -13.58 -14.62 13.57
CA ALA A 88 -12.77 -15.45 14.48
C ALA A 88 -11.26 -15.22 14.28
N THR A 89 -10.85 -14.92 13.05
CA THR A 89 -9.44 -14.69 12.69
C THR A 89 -9.35 -13.89 11.39
N ALA A 90 -8.22 -13.23 11.17
CA ALA A 90 -7.82 -12.67 9.89
C ALA A 90 -6.51 -13.32 9.46
N LEU A 91 -6.44 -13.76 8.20
CA LEU A 91 -5.29 -14.46 7.65
C LEU A 91 -4.86 -13.77 6.37
N GLY A 92 -3.56 -13.84 6.08
CA GLY A 92 -3.01 -13.37 4.83
C GLY A 92 -1.76 -14.15 4.45
N HIS A 93 -1.64 -14.49 3.17
CA HIS A 93 -0.52 -15.26 2.66
C HIS A 93 0.66 -14.34 2.33
N SER A 94 1.86 -14.71 2.79
CA SER A 94 3.08 -13.92 2.58
C SER A 94 2.87 -12.47 3.02
N GLN A 95 3.07 -11.48 2.14
CA GLN A 95 2.80 -10.07 2.42
C GLN A 95 1.34 -9.78 2.81
N GLY A 96 0.37 -10.62 2.42
CA GLY A 96 -1.02 -10.46 2.83
C GLY A 96 -1.21 -10.47 4.36
N VAL A 97 -0.24 -11.01 5.12
CA VAL A 97 -0.26 -10.91 6.59
C VAL A 97 -0.33 -9.47 7.08
N VAL A 98 0.20 -8.53 6.30
CA VAL A 98 0.22 -7.09 6.62
C VAL A 98 -1.20 -6.54 6.69
N SER A 99 -2.04 -6.79 5.70
CA SER A 99 -3.44 -6.33 5.72
C SER A 99 -4.28 -7.05 6.76
N ALA A 100 -3.99 -8.33 7.04
CA ALA A 100 -4.61 -9.06 8.15
C ALA A 100 -4.27 -8.41 9.51
N VAL A 101 -3.02 -7.98 9.72
CA VAL A 101 -2.61 -7.26 10.93
C VAL A 101 -3.29 -5.89 11.03
N ILE A 102 -3.35 -5.11 9.94
CA ILE A 102 -4.08 -3.83 9.93
C ILE A 102 -5.54 -4.06 10.35
N PHE A 103 -6.20 -5.04 9.73
CA PHE A 103 -7.58 -5.41 10.01
C PHE A 103 -7.80 -5.82 11.48
N SER A 104 -6.91 -6.64 12.06
CA SER A 104 -7.08 -7.10 13.44
C SER A 104 -6.71 -6.04 14.48
N THR A 105 -5.79 -5.13 14.13
CA THR A 105 -5.29 -4.10 15.05
C THR A 105 -6.32 -2.98 15.20
N ALA A 106 -6.83 -2.48 14.07
CA ALA A 106 -7.82 -1.42 14.07
C ALA A 106 -9.09 -1.81 14.85
N LYS A 107 -9.66 -0.83 15.56
CA LYS A 107 -10.94 -0.95 16.24
C LYS A 107 -12.03 -0.21 15.50
N THR A 108 -11.67 0.82 14.76
CA THR A 108 -12.60 1.60 13.93
C THR A 108 -12.14 1.68 12.48
N ALA A 109 -13.04 2.07 11.57
CA ALA A 109 -12.67 2.32 10.18
C ALA A 109 -11.66 3.47 10.05
N GLN A 110 -11.71 4.44 10.96
CA GLN A 110 -10.76 5.55 11.00
C GLN A 110 -9.37 5.07 11.42
N GLU A 111 -9.27 4.25 12.47
CA GLU A 111 -8.00 3.63 12.86
C GLU A 111 -7.45 2.74 11.75
N PHE A 112 -8.31 2.02 11.03
CA PHE A 112 -7.89 1.22 9.88
C PHE A 112 -7.21 2.08 8.80
N VAL A 113 -7.75 3.27 8.52
CA VAL A 113 -7.16 4.24 7.59
C VAL A 113 -5.80 4.73 8.11
N GLU A 114 -5.72 5.15 9.37
CA GLU A 114 -4.49 5.69 9.97
C GLU A 114 -3.36 4.66 10.01
N ILE A 115 -3.67 3.45 10.49
CA ILE A 115 -2.72 2.33 10.52
C ILE A 115 -2.34 1.93 9.08
N GLY A 116 -3.32 1.86 8.17
CA GLY A 116 -3.09 1.53 6.77
C GLY A 116 -2.10 2.49 6.10
N VAL A 117 -2.25 3.81 6.32
CA VAL A 117 -1.33 4.82 5.77
C VAL A 117 0.06 4.69 6.38
N SER A 118 0.17 4.50 7.70
CA SER A 118 1.46 4.31 8.37
C SER A 118 2.18 3.06 7.85
N VAL A 119 1.46 1.95 7.70
CA VAL A 119 2.00 0.71 7.16
C VAL A 119 2.37 0.83 5.69
N LEU A 120 1.64 1.61 4.89
CA LEU A 120 2.01 1.87 3.49
C LEU A 120 3.37 2.57 3.36
N ARG A 121 3.64 3.57 4.20
CA ARG A 121 4.95 4.22 4.27
C ARG A 121 6.04 3.20 4.60
N TYR A 122 5.79 2.35 5.60
CA TYR A 122 6.70 1.28 5.99
C TYR A 122 6.92 0.26 4.85
N MET A 123 5.87 -0.14 4.13
CA MET A 123 5.95 -1.10 3.01
C MET A 123 6.77 -0.57 1.84
N PHE A 124 6.69 0.73 1.55
CA PHE A 124 7.58 1.37 0.58
C PHE A 124 9.05 1.22 0.98
N TRP A 125 9.40 1.63 2.20
CA TRP A 125 10.78 1.57 2.68
C TRP A 125 11.31 0.13 2.80
N GLN A 126 10.51 -0.79 3.35
CA GLN A 126 10.88 -2.20 3.41
C GLN A 126 11.12 -2.75 2.00
N GLY A 127 10.25 -2.43 1.04
CA GLY A 127 10.39 -2.88 -0.34
C GLY A 127 11.64 -2.31 -1.02
N LEU A 128 11.95 -1.04 -0.78
CA LEU A 128 13.15 -0.40 -1.32
C LEU A 128 14.42 -1.05 -0.76
N ARG A 129 14.51 -1.23 0.56
CA ARG A 129 15.69 -1.86 1.19
C ARG A 129 15.84 -3.33 0.83
N ALA A 130 14.73 -4.05 0.65
CA ALA A 130 14.75 -5.43 0.16
C ALA A 130 15.27 -5.50 -1.29
N GLN A 131 14.81 -4.60 -2.16
CA GLN A 131 15.25 -4.52 -3.55
C GLN A 131 16.75 -4.16 -3.66
N GLU A 132 17.21 -3.19 -2.86
CA GLU A 132 18.64 -2.82 -2.76
C GLU A 132 19.49 -4.01 -2.35
N THR A 133 19.11 -4.70 -1.28
CA THR A 133 19.85 -5.85 -0.76
C THR A 133 19.96 -6.93 -1.83
N TYR A 134 18.87 -7.21 -2.55
CA TYR A 134 18.87 -8.19 -3.64
C TYR A 134 19.81 -7.78 -4.78
N GLN A 135 19.80 -6.50 -5.20
CA GLN A 135 20.67 -6.02 -6.26
C GLN A 135 22.15 -6.04 -5.86
N LEU A 136 22.48 -5.67 -4.61
CA LEU A 136 23.84 -5.72 -4.08
C LEU A 136 24.40 -7.15 -3.99
N LEU A 137 23.54 -8.16 -3.79
CA LEU A 137 23.95 -9.57 -3.82
C LEU A 137 24.23 -10.09 -5.24
N LEU A 138 23.75 -9.40 -6.27
CA LEU A 138 23.96 -9.75 -7.67
C LEU A 138 25.21 -9.08 -8.29
N THR A 139 25.85 -8.17 -7.56
CA THR A 139 27.07 -7.44 -7.96
C THR A 139 28.29 -7.94 -7.22
#